data_AF-A0A6M5JBH0-F1
#
_entry.id   AF-A0A6M5JBH0-F1
#
_cell.length_a   1.000
_cell.length_b   1.000
_cell.length_c   1.000
_cell.angle_alpha   90.00
_cell.angle_beta   90.00
_cell.angle_gamma   90.00
#
_symmetry.space_group_name_H-M   'P 1'
#
loop_
_entity.id
_entity.type
_entity.pdbx_description
1 polymer ?
#
loop_
_entity_poly.entity_id
_entity_poly.type
_entity_poly.pdbx_seq_one_letter_code
_entity_poly.pdbx_strand_id
1 'polypeptide(L)'
;MQFKRRPAPADWRLLLLSGAAFCAVGAGSVPDQPVTATAAALDAPAPAAAAVWKKSAVRDLIGAIEASADEGLRPEDYGLAALKGGLDAGESPALDALAERSALTLAHDYQYGRVGDRADLGWHIDRGQGSVDPMVLNGAVLRGQVRSYLESLLPIDARYKALKTALADAPDGASRDRIRANMERWRWMPRDLGRDYLYVNVPSYRLQRIEDGTVLSTYTVVVGAKDTPTPWIAGDAPSLVVNPWWNVPQSIIKSSNLRPGRGGYVFKASAGGYTVRQPPGPRNALGRLKINLTNDQAIYLHDTPAKAGFAKDDRALSHGCIRVKNIDQLAAELMSDGGDGTQLDEALAQADTRTLQLPKRTNVYLVYFTLDQDEKGDLVSYGDPYGRDAQVIARLDGRPVRDTRAPLQVASN
;
A
#
# COMPACT_ATOMS: atom_id res chain seq x y z
N MET A 1 -48.97 -16.42 46.23
CA MET A 1 -49.59 -17.22 45.14
C MET A 1 -48.57 -17.35 44.03
N GLN A 2 -47.77 -18.41 44.08
CA GLN A 2 -47.89 -19.67 43.32
C GLN A 2 -47.27 -19.62 41.90
N PHE A 3 -46.23 -20.45 41.76
CA PHE A 3 -45.36 -20.73 40.62
C PHE A 3 -46.06 -21.36 39.41
N LYS A 4 -45.45 -21.23 38.21
CA LYS A 4 -45.22 -22.29 37.19
C LYS A 4 -44.36 -21.72 36.05
N ARG A 5 -43.06 -22.05 35.97
CA ARG A 5 -42.38 -23.17 35.26
C ARG A 5 -42.40 -23.09 33.71
N ARG A 6 -41.19 -22.99 33.16
CA ARG A 6 -40.80 -23.18 31.74
C ARG A 6 -41.06 -24.62 31.27
N PRO A 7 -41.02 -24.85 29.94
CA PRO A 7 -40.22 -25.97 29.42
C PRO A 7 -39.26 -25.55 28.29
N ALA A 8 -38.27 -26.41 28.08
CA ALA A 8 -37.21 -26.39 27.06
C ALA A 8 -37.47 -27.52 26.02
N PRO A 9 -36.61 -27.77 25.02
CA PRO A 9 -37.00 -28.04 23.63
C PRO A 9 -37.21 -29.53 23.31
N ALA A 10 -37.89 -29.80 22.19
CA ALA A 10 -38.22 -31.14 21.73
C ALA A 10 -37.27 -31.65 20.64
N ASP A 11 -36.95 -32.94 20.80
CA ASP A 11 -36.09 -33.81 20.02
C ASP A 11 -36.54 -34.05 18.56
N TRP A 12 -35.56 -34.30 17.69
CA TRP A 12 -35.74 -34.94 16.40
C TRP A 12 -35.28 -36.41 16.49
N ARG A 13 -36.21 -37.35 16.28
CA ARG A 13 -35.92 -38.76 15.96
C ARG A 13 -36.84 -39.26 14.84
N LEU A 14 -36.19 -39.88 13.86
CA LEU A 14 -36.71 -40.60 12.70
C LEU A 14 -37.77 -41.67 13.03
N LEU A 15 -38.68 -41.92 12.08
CA LEU A 15 -39.13 -43.28 11.72
C LEU A 15 -39.66 -43.35 10.28
N LEU A 16 -39.21 -44.40 9.60
CA LEU A 16 -39.46 -44.83 8.21
C LEU A 16 -40.77 -45.61 8.06
N LEU A 17 -41.34 -45.61 6.85
CA LEU A 17 -42.22 -46.64 6.24
C LEU A 17 -42.09 -46.46 4.70
N SER A 18 -41.32 -47.29 3.98
CA SER A 18 -41.65 -48.62 3.42
C SER A 18 -42.38 -48.58 2.06
N GLY A 19 -41.75 -49.18 1.04
CA GLY A 19 -42.36 -49.50 -0.26
C GLY A 19 -41.37 -50.28 -1.12
N ALA A 20 -41.47 -51.61 -1.11
CA ALA A 20 -40.57 -52.57 -1.74
C ALA A 20 -40.98 -52.94 -3.17
N ALA A 21 -40.01 -53.36 -3.99
CA ALA A 21 -40.19 -54.41 -4.99
C ALA A 21 -38.85 -55.13 -5.21
N PHE A 22 -38.91 -56.45 -5.06
CA PHE A 22 -37.82 -57.41 -4.98
C PHE A 22 -37.72 -58.18 -6.31
N CYS A 23 -36.51 -58.47 -6.79
CA CYS A 23 -36.23 -59.66 -7.58
C CYS A 23 -34.79 -60.10 -7.28
N ALA A 24 -34.67 -61.31 -6.74
CA ALA A 24 -33.43 -61.94 -6.28
C ALA A 24 -32.88 -62.89 -7.34
N VAL A 25 -31.55 -63.04 -7.43
CA VAL A 25 -30.83 -64.34 -7.59
C VAL A 25 -29.37 -64.15 -7.14
N GLY A 26 -28.85 -65.10 -6.36
CA GLY A 26 -27.42 -65.45 -6.36
C GLY A 26 -26.67 -65.27 -5.04
N ALA A 27 -26.74 -66.28 -4.16
CA ALA A 27 -25.95 -66.37 -2.94
C ALA A 27 -24.49 -66.72 -3.24
N GLY A 28 -23.58 -65.89 -2.73
CA GLY A 28 -22.14 -66.15 -2.67
C GLY A 28 -21.52 -65.26 -1.61
N SER A 29 -21.30 -65.82 -0.42
CA SER A 29 -20.63 -65.18 0.71
C SER A 29 -19.15 -64.94 0.43
N VAL A 30 -18.72 -63.68 0.35
CA VAL A 30 -17.31 -63.28 0.33
C VAL A 30 -17.11 -62.27 1.48
N PRO A 31 -16.09 -62.45 2.35
CA PRO A 31 -15.89 -61.62 3.52
C PRO A 31 -15.53 -60.17 3.14
N ASP A 32 -16.09 -59.25 3.92
CA ASP A 32 -15.87 -57.81 3.90
C ASP A 32 -14.36 -57.52 4.04
N GLN A 33 -13.75 -57.03 2.96
CA GLN A 33 -12.42 -56.44 2.95
C GLN A 33 -12.60 -54.97 2.55
N PRO A 34 -12.01 -54.01 3.29
CA PRO A 34 -12.12 -52.60 2.94
C PRO A 34 -11.43 -52.38 1.59
N VAL A 35 -12.22 -52.13 0.55
CA VAL A 35 -11.71 -51.66 -0.73
C VAL A 35 -11.11 -50.28 -0.54
N THR A 36 -9.79 -50.24 -0.63
CA THR A 36 -8.97 -49.06 -0.89
C THR A 36 -9.53 -48.32 -2.11
N ALA A 37 -10.26 -47.24 -1.88
CA ALA A 37 -10.50 -46.24 -2.90
C ALA A 37 -9.23 -45.38 -3.01
N THR A 38 -8.28 -45.83 -3.84
CA THR A 38 -7.26 -44.92 -4.38
C THR A 38 -8.00 -43.95 -5.29
N ALA A 39 -8.38 -42.79 -4.74
CA ALA A 39 -8.77 -41.66 -5.55
C ALA A 39 -7.58 -41.35 -6.46
N ALA A 40 -7.71 -41.70 -7.74
CA ALA A 40 -6.81 -41.29 -8.79
C ALA A 40 -6.65 -39.77 -8.68
N ALA A 41 -5.41 -39.35 -8.43
CA ALA A 41 -5.02 -37.95 -8.47
C ALA A 41 -5.37 -37.42 -9.86
N LEU A 42 -6.44 -36.63 -9.92
CA LEU A 42 -6.75 -35.79 -11.07
C LEU A 42 -5.70 -34.69 -11.12
N ASP A 43 -4.75 -34.88 -12.04
CA ASP A 43 -4.09 -33.84 -12.83
C ASP A 43 -3.67 -32.58 -12.04
N ALA A 44 -2.70 -32.74 -11.14
CA ALA A 44 -1.81 -31.64 -10.84
C ALA A 44 -0.82 -31.54 -12.02
N PRO A 45 -0.67 -30.38 -12.70
CA PRO A 45 0.38 -30.23 -13.69
C PRO A 45 1.71 -30.55 -12.99
N ALA A 46 2.48 -31.48 -13.57
CA ALA A 46 3.81 -31.78 -13.09
C ALA A 46 4.58 -30.46 -12.93
N PRO A 47 5.33 -30.25 -11.82
CA PRO A 47 6.13 -29.04 -11.67
C PRO A 47 7.01 -28.92 -12.91
N ALA A 48 6.83 -27.84 -13.67
CA ALA A 48 7.68 -27.57 -14.82
C ALA A 48 9.13 -27.65 -14.34
N ALA A 49 9.93 -28.52 -14.95
CA ALA A 49 11.33 -28.66 -14.57
C ALA A 49 11.99 -27.28 -14.60
N ALA A 50 12.70 -26.91 -13.53
CA ALA A 50 13.40 -25.64 -13.43
C ALA A 50 14.28 -25.43 -14.67
N ALA A 51 14.27 -24.23 -15.22
CA ALA A 51 15.05 -23.94 -16.42
C ALA A 51 16.53 -24.01 -16.09
N VAL A 52 17.30 -24.79 -16.87
CA VAL A 52 18.76 -24.82 -16.71
C VAL A 52 19.36 -23.49 -17.16
N TRP A 53 20.04 -22.81 -16.24
CA TRP A 53 20.72 -21.55 -16.44
C TRP A 53 22.01 -21.73 -17.26
N LYS A 54 21.85 -21.71 -18.59
CA LYS A 54 22.99 -21.70 -19.53
C LYS A 54 23.89 -20.49 -19.30
N LYS A 55 25.17 -20.59 -19.70
CA LYS A 55 26.15 -19.47 -19.61
C LYS A 55 25.63 -18.15 -20.19
N SER A 56 24.84 -18.19 -21.27
CA SER A 56 24.25 -16.98 -21.85
C SER A 56 23.23 -16.30 -20.92
N ALA A 57 22.33 -17.07 -20.30
CA ALA A 57 21.35 -16.56 -19.35
C ALA A 57 22.02 -16.02 -18.07
N VAL A 58 23.08 -16.69 -17.59
CA VAL A 58 23.87 -16.22 -16.46
C VAL A 58 24.57 -14.89 -16.78
N ARG A 59 25.14 -14.72 -17.98
CA ARG A 59 25.71 -13.43 -18.41
C ARG A 59 24.66 -12.33 -18.49
N ASP A 60 23.48 -12.64 -19.00
CA ASP A 60 22.36 -11.69 -19.07
C ASP A 60 21.92 -11.25 -17.66
N LEU A 61 21.82 -12.20 -16.72
CA LEU A 61 21.56 -11.91 -15.31
C LEU A 61 22.67 -11.06 -14.67
N ILE A 62 23.94 -11.38 -14.91
CA ILE A 62 25.07 -10.56 -14.40
C ILE A 62 24.94 -9.12 -14.90
N GLY A 63 24.65 -8.91 -16.18
CA GLY A 63 24.43 -7.57 -16.73
C GLY A 63 23.24 -6.85 -16.11
N ALA A 64 22.14 -7.56 -15.82
CA ALA A 64 21.00 -6.99 -15.11
C ALA A 64 21.32 -6.63 -13.65
N ILE A 65 22.13 -7.44 -12.96
CA ILE A 65 22.60 -7.17 -11.60
C ILE A 65 23.53 -5.96 -11.57
N GLU A 66 24.46 -5.84 -12.51
CA GLU A 66 25.33 -4.66 -12.63
C GLU A 66 24.51 -3.39 -12.87
N ALA A 67 23.52 -3.45 -13.78
CA ALA A 67 22.61 -2.35 -14.06
C ALA A 67 21.70 -1.97 -12.88
N SER A 68 21.57 -2.81 -11.84
CA SER A 68 20.80 -2.46 -10.64
C SER A 68 21.40 -1.27 -9.87
N ALA A 69 22.69 -0.97 -10.08
CA ALA A 69 23.33 0.25 -9.57
C ALA A 69 22.68 1.53 -10.11
N ASP A 70 22.24 1.51 -11.37
CA ASP A 70 21.51 2.62 -11.99
C ASP A 70 20.09 2.76 -11.43
N GLU A 71 19.60 1.73 -10.76
CA GLU A 71 18.35 1.74 -10.03
C GLU A 71 18.56 2.16 -8.55
N GLY A 72 19.78 2.51 -8.14
CA GLY A 72 20.10 2.89 -6.77
C GLY A 72 20.17 1.71 -5.80
N LEU A 73 20.23 0.48 -6.32
CA LEU A 73 20.51 -0.74 -5.57
C LEU A 73 22.01 -1.05 -5.60
N ARG A 74 22.42 -2.08 -4.85
CA ARG A 74 23.81 -2.50 -4.74
C ARG A 74 23.98 -3.87 -5.41
N PRO A 75 24.72 -3.97 -6.52
CA PRO A 75 24.89 -5.23 -7.25
C PRO A 75 25.41 -6.40 -6.38
N GLU A 76 26.21 -6.11 -5.36
CA GLU A 76 26.73 -7.09 -4.41
C GLU A 76 25.66 -7.82 -3.60
N ASP A 77 24.49 -7.20 -3.40
CA ASP A 77 23.36 -7.82 -2.69
C ASP A 77 22.75 -8.99 -3.47
N TYR A 78 23.07 -9.13 -4.75
CA TYR A 78 22.54 -10.17 -5.65
C TYR A 78 23.58 -11.23 -6.03
N GLY A 79 24.67 -11.35 -5.27
CA GLY A 79 25.66 -12.43 -5.45
C GLY A 79 26.54 -12.28 -6.70
N LEU A 80 26.75 -11.04 -7.17
CA LEU A 80 27.49 -10.73 -8.39
C LEU A 80 28.86 -11.44 -8.49
N ALA A 81 29.66 -11.39 -7.42
CA ALA A 81 30.99 -12.00 -7.41
C ALA A 81 30.92 -13.54 -7.55
N ALA A 82 29.97 -14.17 -6.86
CA ALA A 82 29.78 -15.62 -6.91
C ALA A 82 29.28 -16.08 -8.29
N LEU A 83 28.40 -15.31 -8.93
CA LEU A 83 27.93 -15.58 -10.29
C LEU A 83 29.06 -15.50 -11.32
N LYS A 84 29.93 -14.48 -11.22
CA LYS A 84 31.10 -14.34 -12.10
C LYS A 84 32.05 -15.54 -11.94
N GLY A 85 32.40 -15.89 -10.70
CA GLY A 85 33.27 -17.05 -10.44
C GLY A 85 32.66 -18.38 -10.88
N GLY A 86 31.36 -18.59 -10.67
CA GLY A 86 30.66 -19.79 -11.12
C GLY A 86 30.58 -19.90 -12.66
N LEU A 87 30.41 -18.78 -13.35
CA LEU A 87 30.41 -18.73 -14.82
C LEU A 87 31.77 -19.18 -15.42
N ASP A 88 32.87 -18.79 -14.78
CA ASP A 88 34.23 -19.18 -15.17
C ASP A 88 34.48 -20.67 -14.94
N ALA A 89 33.99 -21.21 -13.81
CA ALA A 89 34.11 -22.63 -13.46
C ALA A 89 33.29 -23.56 -14.37
N GLY A 90 32.19 -23.08 -14.95
CA GLY A 90 31.34 -23.83 -15.87
C GLY A 90 29.90 -24.03 -15.39
N GLU A 91 29.04 -24.52 -16.29
CA GLU A 91 27.65 -24.81 -15.96
C GLU A 91 27.58 -25.93 -14.92
N SER A 92 26.87 -25.70 -13.83
CA SER A 92 26.73 -26.65 -12.72
C SER A 92 25.39 -26.44 -12.00
N PRO A 93 24.86 -27.46 -11.31
CA PRO A 93 23.66 -27.31 -10.48
C PRO A 93 23.82 -26.22 -9.39
N ALA A 94 25.05 -25.98 -8.92
CA ALA A 94 25.32 -24.93 -7.95
C ALA A 94 25.20 -23.52 -8.58
N LEU A 95 25.71 -23.34 -9.80
CA LEU A 95 25.53 -22.09 -10.55
C LEU A 95 24.05 -21.85 -10.89
N ASP A 96 23.33 -22.90 -11.23
CA ASP A 96 21.90 -22.88 -11.53
C ASP A 96 21.08 -22.34 -10.35
N ALA A 97 21.23 -22.96 -9.17
CA ALA A 97 20.55 -22.54 -7.95
C ALA A 97 20.96 -21.13 -7.49
N LEU A 98 22.22 -20.73 -7.72
CA LEU A 98 22.69 -19.39 -7.43
C LEU A 98 22.03 -18.36 -8.36
N ALA A 99 22.00 -18.62 -9.66
CA ALA A 99 21.39 -17.72 -10.65
C ALA A 99 19.90 -17.55 -10.43
N GLU A 100 19.15 -18.64 -10.17
CA GLU A 100 17.73 -18.56 -9.86
C GLU A 100 17.47 -17.72 -8.60
N ARG A 101 18.19 -17.97 -7.51
CA ARG A 101 18.05 -17.20 -6.27
C ARG A 101 18.38 -15.72 -6.46
N SER A 102 19.46 -15.41 -7.17
CA SER A 102 19.85 -14.03 -7.47
C SER A 102 18.80 -13.31 -8.32
N ALA A 103 18.28 -13.97 -9.35
CA ALA A 103 17.25 -13.42 -10.23
C ALA A 103 15.93 -13.19 -9.49
N LEU A 104 15.46 -14.15 -8.67
CA LEU A 104 14.24 -13.99 -7.87
C LEU A 104 14.37 -12.88 -6.83
N THR A 105 15.53 -12.73 -6.21
CA THR A 105 15.79 -11.63 -5.25
C THR A 105 15.79 -10.28 -5.96
N LEU A 106 16.49 -10.14 -7.09
CA LEU A 106 16.49 -8.89 -7.86
C LEU A 106 15.09 -8.56 -8.40
N ALA A 107 14.38 -9.55 -8.92
CA ALA A 107 13.00 -9.40 -9.40
C ALA A 107 12.08 -8.90 -8.28
N HIS A 108 12.21 -9.47 -7.08
CA HIS A 108 11.43 -9.05 -5.91
C HIS A 108 11.73 -7.60 -5.57
N ASP A 109 13.00 -7.21 -5.49
CA ASP A 109 13.40 -5.86 -5.15
C ASP A 109 12.97 -4.84 -6.21
N TYR A 110 13.04 -5.17 -7.50
CA TYR A 110 12.50 -4.34 -8.58
C TYR A 110 10.98 -4.17 -8.47
N GLN A 111 10.25 -5.24 -8.18
CA GLN A 111 8.79 -5.23 -8.15
C GLN A 111 8.21 -4.60 -6.87
N TYR A 112 8.82 -4.85 -5.71
CA TYR A 112 8.26 -4.52 -4.40
C TYR A 112 9.13 -3.58 -3.58
N GLY A 113 10.34 -3.28 -4.02
CA GLY A 113 11.34 -2.59 -3.21
C GLY A 113 12.12 -3.57 -2.34
N ARG A 114 13.36 -3.19 -2.04
CA ARG A 114 14.28 -3.92 -1.17
C ARG A 114 13.91 -3.78 0.31
N VAL A 115 13.27 -2.67 0.69
CA VAL A 115 12.87 -2.43 2.08
C VAL A 115 11.58 -3.19 2.40
N GLY A 116 11.69 -4.22 3.24
CA GLY A 116 10.57 -5.09 3.64
C GLY A 116 9.61 -4.48 4.66
N ASP A 117 10.13 -4.08 5.83
CA ASP A 117 9.35 -3.62 6.99
C ASP A 117 8.92 -2.16 6.87
N ARG A 118 8.10 -1.90 5.86
CA ARG A 118 7.60 -0.56 5.51
C ARG A 118 6.52 -0.06 6.47
N ALA A 119 5.79 -0.97 7.12
CA ALA A 119 4.76 -0.62 8.10
C ALA A 119 5.34 0.25 9.23
N ASP A 120 6.57 -0.03 9.67
CA ASP A 120 7.29 0.75 10.69
C ASP A 120 7.58 2.20 10.26
N LEU A 121 7.60 2.48 8.96
CA LEU A 121 7.73 3.83 8.44
C LEU A 121 6.38 4.57 8.45
N GLY A 122 5.27 3.83 8.52
CA GLY A 122 3.89 4.31 8.38
C GLY A 122 3.27 4.00 7.01
N TRP A 123 3.71 2.94 6.34
CA TRP A 123 3.20 2.50 5.04
C TRP A 123 1.96 1.60 5.16
N HIS A 124 0.85 1.99 4.52
CA HIS A 124 -0.42 1.26 4.53
C HIS A 124 -1.04 1.12 3.13
N ILE A 125 -0.25 1.24 2.07
CA ILE A 125 -0.72 0.96 0.72
C ILE A 125 -0.58 -0.54 0.47
N ASP A 126 -1.71 -1.23 0.34
CA ASP A 126 -1.73 -2.63 -0.05
C ASP A 126 -1.53 -2.75 -1.56
N ARG A 127 -0.49 -3.48 -1.97
CA ARG A 127 -0.23 -3.84 -3.38
C ARG A 127 -0.54 -5.31 -3.66
N GLY A 128 -1.13 -6.00 -2.69
CA GLY A 128 -1.12 -7.45 -2.59
C GLY A 128 0.27 -7.95 -2.21
N GLN A 129 0.33 -9.00 -1.38
CA GLN A 129 1.56 -9.80 -1.27
C GLN A 129 1.65 -10.67 -2.51
N GLY A 130 2.28 -10.17 -3.57
CA GLY A 130 2.68 -11.03 -4.67
C GLY A 130 4.09 -11.56 -4.43
N SER A 131 4.32 -12.81 -4.76
CA SER A 131 5.66 -13.31 -5.05
C SER A 131 5.94 -13.08 -6.53
N VAL A 132 7.21 -12.85 -6.86
CA VAL A 132 7.67 -13.02 -8.23
C VAL A 132 7.39 -14.46 -8.64
N ASP A 133 6.62 -14.68 -9.70
CA ASP A 133 6.28 -16.02 -10.18
C ASP A 133 7.52 -16.68 -10.80
N PRO A 134 8.08 -17.75 -10.19
CA PRO A 134 9.24 -18.45 -10.73
C PRO A 134 8.99 -19.04 -12.12
N MET A 135 7.73 -19.36 -12.46
CA MET A 135 7.38 -19.89 -13.77
C MET A 135 7.55 -18.84 -14.88
N VAL A 136 7.24 -17.57 -14.59
CA VAL A 136 7.46 -16.46 -15.54
C VAL A 136 8.96 -16.23 -15.73
N LEU A 137 9.75 -16.27 -14.65
CA LEU A 137 11.21 -16.20 -14.72
C LEU A 137 11.78 -17.36 -15.55
N ASN A 138 11.34 -18.60 -15.32
CA ASN A 138 11.77 -19.77 -16.10
C ASN A 138 11.48 -19.59 -17.59
N GLY A 139 10.31 -19.07 -17.94
CA GLY A 139 9.99 -18.73 -19.32
C GLY A 139 10.96 -17.70 -19.92
N ALA A 140 11.34 -16.68 -19.15
CA ALA A 140 12.32 -15.68 -19.58
C ALA A 140 13.73 -16.28 -19.76
N VAL A 141 14.16 -17.17 -18.86
CA VAL A 141 15.44 -17.90 -18.96
C VAL A 141 15.50 -18.72 -20.25
N LEU A 142 14.46 -19.51 -20.53
CA LEU A 142 14.38 -20.37 -21.72
C LEU A 142 14.41 -19.57 -23.03
N ARG A 143 13.88 -18.35 -23.03
CA ARG A 143 13.87 -17.45 -24.20
C ARG A 143 15.09 -16.54 -24.29
N GLY A 144 15.99 -16.56 -23.31
CA GLY A 144 17.12 -15.62 -23.25
C GLY A 144 16.69 -14.16 -23.06
N GLN A 145 15.65 -13.94 -22.25
CA GLN A 145 15.02 -12.64 -22.00
C GLN A 145 15.08 -12.25 -20.51
N VAL A 146 16.08 -12.74 -19.76
CA VAL A 146 16.14 -12.55 -18.30
C VAL A 146 16.20 -11.07 -17.94
N ARG A 147 17.08 -10.31 -18.60
CA ARG A 147 17.20 -8.87 -18.36
C ARG A 147 15.92 -8.11 -18.69
N SER A 148 15.34 -8.37 -19.86
CA SER A 148 14.09 -7.71 -20.28
C SER A 148 12.93 -8.01 -19.33
N TYR A 149 12.83 -9.25 -18.84
CA TYR A 149 11.87 -9.62 -17.82
C TYR A 149 12.09 -8.84 -16.52
N LEU A 150 13.33 -8.78 -16.02
CA LEU A 150 13.64 -8.03 -14.80
C LEU A 150 13.29 -6.54 -14.97
N GLU A 151 13.74 -5.90 -16.05
CA GLU A 151 13.47 -4.49 -16.33
C GLU A 151 11.96 -4.18 -16.41
N SER A 152 11.13 -5.14 -16.85
CA SER A 152 9.67 -4.97 -16.90
C SER A 152 9.00 -4.84 -15.52
N LEU A 153 9.69 -5.19 -14.43
CA LEU A 153 9.17 -5.12 -13.07
C LEU A 153 9.35 -3.73 -12.43
N LEU A 154 10.22 -2.90 -13.00
CA LEU A 154 10.53 -1.56 -12.50
C LEU A 154 9.32 -0.59 -12.64
N PRO A 155 9.24 0.45 -11.81
CA PRO A 155 8.23 1.50 -11.99
C PRO A 155 8.34 2.19 -13.36
N ILE A 156 7.20 2.42 -14.01
CA ILE A 156 7.12 3.04 -15.35
C ILE A 156 6.76 4.54 -15.31
N ASP A 157 6.42 5.06 -14.14
CA ASP A 157 6.02 6.45 -13.90
C ASP A 157 7.14 7.43 -14.31
N ALA A 158 6.75 8.57 -14.89
CA ALA A 158 7.68 9.59 -15.35
C ALA A 158 8.58 10.13 -14.23
N ARG A 159 8.06 10.22 -12.99
CA ARG A 159 8.80 10.67 -11.81
C ARG A 159 9.92 9.70 -11.44
N TYR A 160 9.67 8.39 -11.55
CA TYR A 160 10.72 7.38 -11.35
C TYR A 160 11.84 7.50 -12.40
N LYS A 161 11.46 7.68 -13.67
CA LYS A 161 12.43 7.87 -14.76
C LYS A 161 13.29 9.12 -14.56
N ALA A 162 12.68 10.23 -14.14
CA ALA A 162 13.41 11.45 -13.82
C ALA A 162 14.41 11.26 -12.68
N LEU A 163 14.01 10.53 -11.61
CA LEU A 163 14.91 10.17 -10.52
C LEU A 163 16.08 9.29 -10.99
N LYS A 164 15.81 8.31 -11.87
CA LYS A 164 16.87 7.47 -12.48
C LYS A 164 17.86 8.31 -13.28
N THR A 165 17.39 9.23 -14.11
CA THR A 165 18.26 10.16 -14.84
C THR A 165 19.10 11.01 -13.89
N ALA A 166 18.48 11.57 -12.84
CA ALA A 166 19.20 12.36 -11.85
C ALA A 166 20.23 11.54 -11.06
N LEU A 167 19.99 10.24 -10.84
CA LEU A 167 20.94 9.37 -10.12
C LEU A 167 22.26 9.19 -10.89
N ALA A 168 22.20 9.16 -12.23
CA ALA A 168 23.38 8.97 -13.08
C ALA A 168 24.42 10.09 -12.87
N ASP A 169 23.96 11.32 -12.65
CA ASP A 169 24.82 12.50 -12.49
C ASP A 169 25.07 12.87 -11.02
N ALA A 170 24.41 12.19 -10.07
CA ALA A 170 24.47 12.54 -8.66
C ALA A 170 25.77 12.07 -7.99
N PRO A 171 26.54 12.97 -7.36
CA PRO A 171 27.72 12.58 -6.58
C PRO A 171 27.30 11.80 -5.33
N ASP A 172 28.22 10.96 -4.84
CA ASP A 172 28.01 10.19 -3.61
C ASP A 172 27.67 11.10 -2.41
N GLY A 173 26.89 10.55 -1.49
CA GLY A 173 26.43 11.22 -0.27
C GLY A 173 24.96 11.65 -0.33
N ALA A 174 24.61 12.69 0.43
CA ALA A 174 23.22 13.00 0.77
C ALA A 174 22.29 13.23 -0.43
N SER A 175 22.79 13.80 -1.54
CA SER A 175 21.99 14.01 -2.74
C SER A 175 21.63 12.68 -3.42
N ARG A 176 22.63 11.82 -3.62
CA ARG A 176 22.45 10.47 -4.17
C ARG A 176 21.54 9.64 -3.27
N ASP A 177 21.73 9.70 -1.96
CA ASP A 177 20.91 8.98 -0.98
C ASP A 177 19.44 9.43 -1.01
N ARG A 178 19.17 10.73 -1.13
CA ARG A 178 17.80 11.22 -1.30
C ARG A 178 17.17 10.69 -2.59
N ILE A 179 17.90 10.66 -3.71
CA ILE A 179 17.40 10.09 -4.97
C ILE A 179 17.07 8.61 -4.78
N ARG A 180 18.00 7.83 -4.23
CA ARG A 180 17.82 6.39 -3.93
C ARG A 180 16.61 6.14 -3.04
N ALA A 181 16.41 6.94 -1.99
CA ALA A 181 15.26 6.83 -1.10
C ALA A 181 13.93 7.06 -1.83
N ASN A 182 13.87 8.05 -2.74
CA ASN A 182 12.67 8.32 -3.52
C ASN A 182 12.44 7.28 -4.63
N MET A 183 13.49 6.75 -5.25
CA MET A 183 13.38 5.60 -6.17
C MET A 183 12.83 4.37 -5.45
N GLU A 184 13.30 4.07 -4.25
CA GLU A 184 12.80 2.97 -3.44
C GLU A 184 11.31 3.14 -3.09
N ARG A 185 10.88 4.35 -2.72
CA ARG A 185 9.46 4.66 -2.49
C ARG A 185 8.59 4.46 -3.73
N TRP A 186 9.11 4.79 -4.92
CA TRP A 186 8.43 4.51 -6.18
C TRP A 186 8.26 3.02 -6.45
N ARG A 187 9.22 2.18 -6.03
CA ARG A 187 9.03 0.72 -6.09
C ARG A 187 7.90 0.25 -5.20
N TRP A 188 7.62 0.95 -4.10
CA TRP A 188 6.50 0.63 -3.22
C TRP A 188 5.16 1.08 -3.78
N MET A 189 5.09 2.08 -4.65
CA MET A 189 3.83 2.56 -5.23
C MET A 189 3.17 1.54 -6.19
N PRO A 190 1.82 1.57 -6.33
CA PRO A 190 1.14 0.88 -7.43
C PRO A 190 1.74 1.26 -8.78
N ARG A 191 1.79 0.29 -9.71
CA ARG A 191 2.34 0.53 -11.05
C ARG A 191 1.42 1.37 -11.93
N ASP A 192 0.14 1.36 -11.60
CA ASP A 192 -0.89 2.20 -12.18
C ASP A 192 -1.62 2.93 -11.05
N LEU A 193 -1.65 4.27 -11.12
CA LEU A 193 -2.35 5.13 -10.16
C LEU A 193 -3.79 5.43 -10.62
N GLY A 194 -4.16 4.96 -11.80
CA GLY A 194 -5.40 5.32 -12.48
C GLY A 194 -5.28 6.63 -13.23
N ARG A 195 -6.33 6.93 -14.00
CA ARG A 195 -6.40 8.12 -14.86
C ARG A 195 -6.71 9.40 -14.08
N ASP A 196 -7.61 9.35 -13.09
CA ASP A 196 -8.01 10.48 -12.25
C ASP A 196 -7.81 10.14 -10.78
N TYR A 197 -6.97 10.91 -10.10
CA TYR A 197 -6.65 10.70 -8.70
C TYR A 197 -6.26 11.99 -7.98
N LEU A 198 -6.46 12.00 -6.67
CA LEU A 198 -5.90 12.99 -5.76
C LEU A 198 -4.54 12.49 -5.25
N TYR A 199 -3.55 13.37 -5.31
CA TYR A 199 -2.18 13.09 -4.92
C TYR A 199 -1.75 14.10 -3.86
N VAL A 200 -1.54 13.61 -2.63
CA VAL A 200 -1.10 14.42 -1.50
C VAL A 200 0.33 14.04 -1.17
N ASN A 201 1.29 14.85 -1.62
CA ASN A 201 2.69 14.68 -1.27
C ASN A 201 2.99 15.44 0.03
N VAL A 202 3.09 14.69 1.13
CA VAL A 202 3.19 15.21 2.50
C VAL A 202 4.34 16.22 2.68
N PRO A 203 5.60 15.92 2.30
CA PRO A 203 6.73 16.87 2.28
C PRO A 203 6.49 18.17 1.50
N SER A 204 5.68 18.13 0.44
CA SER A 204 5.40 19.31 -0.38
C SER A 204 4.33 20.22 0.22
N TYR A 205 3.56 19.72 1.19
CA TYR A 205 2.35 20.34 1.72
C TYR A 205 1.33 20.73 0.65
N ARG A 206 1.26 19.93 -0.44
CA ARG A 206 0.30 20.10 -1.52
C ARG A 206 -0.56 18.85 -1.72
N LEU A 207 -1.80 19.11 -2.13
CA LEU A 207 -2.74 18.16 -2.71
C LEU A 207 -2.95 18.57 -4.16
N GLN A 208 -2.82 17.64 -5.10
CA GLN A 208 -3.07 17.86 -6.51
C GLN A 208 -4.18 16.92 -6.99
N ARG A 209 -5.09 17.42 -7.82
CA ARG A 209 -5.95 16.56 -8.63
C ARG A 209 -5.26 16.35 -9.96
N ILE A 210 -5.05 15.10 -10.34
CA ILE A 210 -4.32 14.74 -11.56
C ILE A 210 -5.26 13.93 -12.44
N GLU A 211 -5.40 14.35 -13.70
CA GLU A 211 -6.13 13.61 -14.73
C GLU A 211 -5.23 13.37 -15.95
N ASP A 212 -5.12 12.11 -16.37
CA ASP A 212 -4.29 11.67 -17.51
C ASP A 212 -2.85 12.22 -17.45
N GLY A 213 -2.29 12.27 -16.23
CA GLY A 213 -0.94 12.78 -15.96
C GLY A 213 -0.81 14.30 -15.87
N THR A 214 -1.89 15.06 -16.08
CA THR A 214 -1.92 16.52 -16.01
C THR A 214 -2.50 16.98 -14.68
N VAL A 215 -1.86 17.96 -14.04
CA VAL A 215 -2.38 18.58 -12.81
C VAL A 215 -3.53 19.54 -13.18
N LEU A 216 -4.74 19.24 -12.71
CA LEU A 216 -5.94 20.07 -12.94
C LEU A 216 -6.07 21.17 -11.91
N SER A 217 -5.83 20.85 -10.64
CA SER A 217 -5.96 21.78 -9.53
C SER A 217 -4.97 21.44 -8.42
N THR A 218 -4.43 22.47 -7.77
CA THR A 218 -3.44 22.36 -6.69
C THR A 218 -3.93 23.09 -5.45
N TYR A 219 -3.92 22.39 -4.31
CA TYR A 219 -4.36 22.89 -3.02
C TYR A 219 -3.23 22.85 -2.00
N THR A 220 -3.19 23.88 -1.15
CA THR A 220 -2.32 23.92 0.03
C THR A 220 -2.92 23.04 1.14
N VAL A 221 -2.10 22.22 1.78
CA VAL A 221 -2.53 21.37 2.90
C VAL A 221 -1.70 21.59 4.18
N VAL A 222 -2.29 21.21 5.32
CA VAL A 222 -1.60 21.00 6.59
C VAL A 222 -1.69 19.51 6.92
N VAL A 223 -0.55 18.90 7.21
CA VAL A 223 -0.38 17.46 7.46
C VAL A 223 -0.06 17.20 8.92
N GLY A 224 0.08 15.92 9.30
CA GLY A 224 0.43 15.49 10.64
C GLY A 224 1.70 16.14 11.18
N ALA A 225 1.75 16.40 12.48
CA ALA A 225 2.98 16.77 13.16
C ALA A 225 3.95 15.59 13.23
N LYS A 226 5.21 15.85 13.56
CA LYS A 226 6.25 14.82 13.68
C LYS A 226 5.87 13.67 14.64
N ASP A 227 5.19 13.98 15.74
CA ASP A 227 4.76 12.99 16.74
C ASP A 227 3.47 12.25 16.35
N THR A 228 2.76 12.74 15.33
CA THR A 228 1.53 12.14 14.79
C THR A 228 1.55 12.23 13.26
N PRO A 229 2.53 11.57 12.62
CA PRO A 229 2.81 11.76 11.20
C PRO A 229 1.65 11.24 10.34
N THR A 230 1.38 11.91 9.23
CA THR A 230 0.47 11.38 8.21
C THR A 230 1.07 10.10 7.59
N PRO A 231 0.33 8.98 7.60
CA PRO A 231 0.78 7.72 6.99
C PRO A 231 0.74 7.78 5.47
N TRP A 232 1.44 6.85 4.79
CA TRP A 232 1.18 6.58 3.38
C TRP A 232 -0.08 5.72 3.27
N ILE A 233 -1.05 6.16 2.49
CA ILE A 233 -2.28 5.40 2.23
C ILE A 233 -2.66 5.51 0.76
N ALA A 234 -3.36 4.48 0.30
CA ALA A 234 -4.08 4.49 -0.96
C ALA A 234 -5.52 4.08 -0.64
N GLY A 235 -6.47 4.81 -1.21
CA GLY A 235 -7.88 4.53 -1.04
C GLY A 235 -8.69 5.27 -2.08
N ASP A 236 -10.00 5.33 -1.88
CA ASP A 236 -10.91 6.15 -2.68
C ASP A 236 -11.61 7.20 -1.80
N ALA A 237 -12.15 8.23 -2.44
CA ALA A 237 -13.06 9.19 -1.81
C ALA A 237 -14.52 8.81 -2.16
N PRO A 238 -15.29 8.20 -1.24
CA PRO A 238 -16.67 7.80 -1.55
C PRO A 238 -17.70 8.89 -1.25
N SER A 239 -17.41 9.81 -0.34
CA SER A 239 -18.42 10.78 0.14
C SER A 239 -17.77 12.01 0.77
N LEU A 240 -18.56 13.07 0.81
CA LEU A 240 -18.31 14.26 1.62
C LEU A 240 -19.36 14.39 2.73
N VAL A 241 -18.98 15.02 3.83
CA VAL A 241 -19.84 15.34 4.96
C VAL A 241 -19.82 16.85 5.16
N VAL A 242 -20.98 17.47 4.96
CA VAL A 242 -21.23 18.88 5.22
C VAL A 242 -21.62 19.07 6.68
N ASN A 243 -21.08 20.12 7.30
CA ASN A 243 -21.26 20.46 8.71
C ASN A 243 -21.03 19.23 9.62
N PRO A 244 -19.85 18.59 9.58
CA PRO A 244 -19.63 17.31 10.25
C PRO A 244 -19.63 17.46 11.78
N TRP A 245 -20.20 16.47 12.46
CA TRP A 245 -19.82 16.22 13.85
C TRP A 245 -18.38 15.72 13.90
N TRP A 246 -17.60 16.23 14.85
CA TRP A 246 -16.25 15.71 15.08
C TRP A 246 -16.25 14.74 16.25
N ASN A 247 -15.93 13.47 15.98
CA ASN A 247 -15.63 12.49 17.02
C ASN A 247 -14.15 12.65 17.39
N VAL A 248 -13.85 13.15 18.58
CA VAL A 248 -12.48 13.46 18.99
C VAL A 248 -11.71 12.15 19.21
N PRO A 249 -10.59 11.92 18.50
CA PRO A 249 -9.75 10.75 18.73
C PRO A 249 -9.27 10.65 20.17
N GLN A 250 -9.12 9.41 20.67
CA GLN A 250 -8.67 9.17 22.04
C GLN A 250 -7.27 9.73 22.32
N SER A 251 -6.38 9.75 21.32
CA SER A 251 -5.07 10.39 21.44
C SER A 251 -5.18 11.88 21.77
N ILE A 252 -6.10 12.60 21.11
CA ILE A 252 -6.36 14.03 21.37
C ILE A 252 -7.01 14.22 22.72
N ILE A 253 -7.96 13.36 23.11
CA ILE A 253 -8.59 13.42 24.44
C ILE A 253 -7.53 13.26 25.55
N LYS A 254 -6.56 12.37 25.36
CA LYS A 254 -5.48 12.12 26.32
C LYS A 254 -4.44 13.23 26.35
N SER A 255 -4.09 13.81 25.20
CA SER A 255 -3.07 14.87 25.11
C SER A 255 -3.62 16.26 25.42
N SER A 256 -4.93 16.48 25.27
CA SER A 256 -5.58 17.78 25.44
C SER A 256 -6.31 17.88 26.78
N ASN A 257 -6.27 19.06 27.40
CA ASN A 257 -7.04 19.36 28.61
C ASN A 257 -8.52 19.68 28.28
N LEU A 258 -9.19 18.79 27.54
CA LEU A 258 -10.62 18.91 27.23
C LEU A 258 -11.45 18.72 28.50
N ARG A 259 -12.44 19.60 28.70
CA ARG A 259 -13.29 19.60 29.90
C ARG A 259 -14.76 19.71 29.54
N PRO A 260 -15.66 18.99 30.25
CA PRO A 260 -17.10 19.18 30.10
C PRO A 260 -17.51 20.65 30.27
N GLY A 261 -18.45 21.12 29.44
CA GLY A 261 -18.98 22.49 29.50
C GLY A 261 -18.10 23.58 28.88
N ARG A 262 -16.82 23.30 28.57
CA ARG A 262 -15.93 24.26 27.89
C ARG A 262 -15.88 23.98 26.39
N GLY A 263 -16.20 24.97 25.55
CA GLY A 263 -16.05 24.85 24.09
C GLY A 263 -17.14 24.07 23.35
N GLY A 264 -18.24 23.71 24.03
CA GLY A 264 -19.41 23.06 23.41
C GLY A 264 -19.25 21.57 23.14
N TYR A 265 -18.21 20.92 23.67
CA TYR A 265 -18.02 19.48 23.54
C TYR A 265 -19.06 18.69 24.33
N VAL A 266 -19.56 17.61 23.72
CA VAL A 266 -20.48 16.66 24.30
C VAL A 266 -19.69 15.43 24.77
N PHE A 267 -19.75 15.15 26.07
CA PHE A 267 -19.09 14.00 26.70
C PHE A 267 -20.12 12.89 26.89
N LYS A 268 -19.77 11.66 26.51
CA LYS A 268 -20.60 10.47 26.73
C LYS A 268 -19.78 9.34 27.30
N ALA A 269 -20.26 8.71 28.37
CA ALA A 269 -19.63 7.53 28.95
C ALA A 269 -19.54 6.39 27.91
N SER A 270 -18.43 5.66 27.94
CA SER A 270 -18.18 4.49 27.09
C SER A 270 -17.48 3.40 27.89
N ALA A 271 -17.50 2.17 27.39
CA ALA A 271 -16.70 1.09 27.98
C ALA A 271 -15.22 1.52 28.03
N GLY A 272 -14.64 1.57 29.24
CA GLY A 272 -13.26 2.00 29.45
C GLY A 272 -12.99 3.50 29.52
N GLY A 273 -14.02 4.36 29.59
CA GLY A 273 -13.84 5.80 29.81
C GLY A 273 -14.96 6.68 29.27
N TYR A 274 -14.61 7.66 28.45
CA TYR A 274 -15.56 8.54 27.79
C TYR A 274 -15.18 8.83 26.35
N THR A 275 -16.20 9.13 25.55
CA THR A 275 -16.07 9.68 24.20
C THR A 275 -16.41 11.16 24.22
N VAL A 276 -15.73 11.93 23.38
CA VAL A 276 -15.97 13.37 23.23
C VAL A 276 -16.35 13.65 21.79
N ARG A 277 -17.42 14.42 21.60
CA ARG A 277 -17.84 14.89 20.28
C ARG A 277 -17.95 16.40 20.27
N GLN A 278 -17.55 17.03 19.17
CA GLN A 278 -17.78 18.45 18.94
C GLN A 278 -18.95 18.63 17.95
N PRO A 279 -19.95 19.46 18.27
CA PRO A 279 -21.05 19.74 17.36
C PRO A 279 -20.56 20.51 16.12
N PRO A 280 -21.32 20.46 15.02
CA PRO A 280 -21.10 21.33 13.86
C PRO A 280 -21.15 22.80 14.26
N GLY A 281 -20.36 23.63 13.57
CA GLY A 281 -20.36 25.09 13.78
C GLY A 281 -18.99 25.73 13.54
N PRO A 282 -18.88 27.07 13.69
CA PRO A 282 -17.68 27.83 13.32
C PRO A 282 -16.41 27.46 14.08
N ARG A 283 -16.54 26.79 15.24
CA ARG A 283 -15.41 26.35 16.09
C ARG A 283 -15.09 24.87 15.93
N ASN A 284 -15.83 24.14 15.08
CA ASN A 284 -15.61 22.73 14.87
C ASN A 284 -14.22 22.49 14.26
N ALA A 285 -13.41 21.60 14.83
CA ALA A 285 -12.04 21.36 14.37
C ALA A 285 -11.95 20.81 12.93
N LEU A 286 -13.02 20.16 12.45
CA LEU A 286 -13.19 19.70 11.07
C LEU A 286 -13.70 20.79 10.11
N GLY A 287 -13.97 22.00 10.62
CA GLY A 287 -14.59 23.08 9.85
C GLY A 287 -15.95 22.68 9.31
N ARG A 288 -16.26 23.11 8.08
CA ARG A 288 -17.58 22.88 7.46
C ARG A 288 -17.65 21.65 6.55
N LEU A 289 -16.51 21.08 6.17
CA LEU A 289 -16.45 20.00 5.19
C LEU A 289 -15.44 18.93 5.59
N LYS A 290 -15.80 17.68 5.34
CA LYS A 290 -14.94 16.51 5.49
C LYS A 290 -15.14 15.60 4.28
N ILE A 291 -14.07 15.26 3.56
CA ILE A 291 -14.09 14.23 2.52
C ILE A 291 -13.61 12.93 3.17
N ASN A 292 -14.47 11.93 3.20
CA ASN A 292 -14.11 10.61 3.71
C ASN A 292 -13.17 9.92 2.72
N LEU A 293 -12.25 9.12 3.26
CA LEU A 293 -11.37 8.26 2.48
C LEU A 293 -11.55 6.82 2.94
N THR A 294 -11.56 5.86 2.03
CA THR A 294 -11.55 4.43 2.36
C THR A 294 -10.13 4.01 2.75
N ASN A 295 -9.87 3.84 4.05
CA ASN A 295 -8.57 3.41 4.59
C ASN A 295 -8.69 2.83 6.02
N ASP A 296 -7.66 2.11 6.46
CA ASP A 296 -7.57 1.50 7.80
C ASP A 296 -6.98 2.43 8.89
N GLN A 297 -6.46 3.60 8.49
CA GLN A 297 -5.82 4.59 9.38
C GLN A 297 -6.77 5.69 9.89
N ALA A 298 -8.06 5.61 9.56
CA ALA A 298 -9.08 6.62 9.89
C ALA A 298 -8.70 8.05 9.42
N ILE A 299 -7.94 8.16 8.34
CA ILE A 299 -7.51 9.42 7.73
C ILE A 299 -8.59 9.97 6.80
N TYR A 300 -8.71 11.29 6.76
CA TYR A 300 -9.63 12.01 5.88
C TYR A 300 -9.07 13.39 5.52
N LEU A 301 -9.64 13.99 4.47
CA LEU A 301 -9.41 15.39 4.13
C LEU A 301 -10.49 16.24 4.79
N HIS A 302 -10.15 17.39 5.37
CA HIS A 302 -11.15 18.22 6.03
C HIS A 302 -10.81 19.71 6.04
N ASP A 303 -11.82 20.52 6.32
CA ASP A 303 -11.69 21.94 6.57
C ASP A 303 -11.09 22.21 7.97
N THR A 304 -10.76 23.44 8.29
CA THR A 304 -10.38 23.85 9.63
C THR A 304 -10.70 25.33 9.89
N PRO A 305 -11.12 25.70 11.11
CA PRO A 305 -11.19 27.10 11.50
C PRO A 305 -9.80 27.72 11.72
N ALA A 306 -8.76 26.90 11.93
CA ALA A 306 -7.38 27.35 12.16
C ALA A 306 -6.65 27.68 10.84
N LYS A 307 -7.19 28.62 10.06
CA LYS A 307 -6.70 28.97 8.71
C LYS A 307 -5.27 29.50 8.66
N ALA A 308 -4.79 30.10 9.76
CA ALA A 308 -3.43 30.64 9.85
C ALA A 308 -2.32 29.59 9.61
N GLY A 309 -2.60 28.30 9.85
CA GLY A 309 -1.65 27.23 9.58
C GLY A 309 -1.24 27.11 8.10
N PHE A 310 -2.11 27.55 7.18
CA PHE A 310 -1.83 27.49 5.74
C PHE A 310 -0.81 28.55 5.26
N ALA A 311 -0.47 29.53 6.09
CA ALA A 311 0.53 30.56 5.77
C ALA A 311 1.94 30.22 6.27
N LYS A 312 2.10 29.11 7.00
CA LYS A 312 3.41 28.67 7.50
C LYS A 312 4.20 27.94 6.43
N ASP A 313 5.53 27.98 6.53
CA ASP A 313 6.41 27.19 5.66
C ASP A 313 6.38 25.71 6.06
N ASP A 314 6.55 25.42 7.36
CA ASP A 314 6.30 24.09 7.92
C ASP A 314 4.84 23.93 8.32
N ARG A 315 4.15 23.03 7.61
CA ARG A 315 2.73 22.71 7.80
C ARG A 315 2.49 21.31 8.37
N ALA A 316 3.48 20.71 9.03
CA ALA A 316 3.34 19.49 9.83
C ALA A 316 2.77 19.83 11.22
N LEU A 317 1.46 20.09 11.31
CA LEU A 317 0.81 20.68 12.51
C LEU A 317 -0.45 19.96 12.98
N SER A 318 -0.90 18.92 12.25
CA SER A 318 -2.14 18.19 12.52
C SER A 318 -1.89 16.93 13.35
N HIS A 319 -2.95 16.16 13.62
CA HIS A 319 -2.87 14.86 14.31
C HIS A 319 -3.03 13.69 13.34
N GLY A 320 -2.41 13.79 12.15
CA GLY A 320 -2.39 12.75 11.11
C GLY A 320 -3.31 13.03 9.93
N CYS A 321 -4.52 13.56 10.16
CA CYS A 321 -5.45 13.94 9.08
C CYS A 321 -4.99 15.17 8.28
N ILE A 322 -5.57 15.40 7.10
CA ILE A 322 -5.12 16.42 6.17
C ILE A 322 -6.12 17.56 6.16
N ARG A 323 -5.68 18.75 6.57
CA ARG A 323 -6.50 19.96 6.44
C ARG A 323 -6.23 20.57 5.07
N VAL A 324 -7.27 20.86 4.31
CA VAL A 324 -7.15 21.38 2.94
C VAL A 324 -7.62 22.82 2.90
N LYS A 325 -6.77 23.72 2.39
CA LYS A 325 -7.14 25.11 2.14
C LYS A 325 -8.12 25.13 0.97
N ASN A 326 -9.22 25.86 1.10
CA ASN A 326 -10.30 25.94 0.10
C ASN A 326 -10.88 24.56 -0.28
N ILE A 327 -11.12 23.72 0.73
CA ILE A 327 -11.70 22.38 0.51
C ILE A 327 -13.11 22.41 -0.11
N ASP A 328 -13.81 23.52 0.00
CA ASP A 328 -15.06 23.80 -0.70
C ASP A 328 -14.90 23.76 -2.22
N GLN A 329 -13.81 24.33 -2.76
CA GLN A 329 -13.49 24.25 -4.18
C GLN A 329 -13.19 22.81 -4.60
N LEU A 330 -12.38 22.09 -3.82
CA LEU A 330 -12.09 20.67 -4.08
C LEU A 330 -13.38 19.83 -4.04
N ALA A 331 -14.25 20.07 -3.06
CA ALA A 331 -15.52 19.36 -2.93
C ALA A 331 -16.45 19.65 -4.12
N ALA A 332 -16.51 20.89 -4.59
CA ALA A 332 -17.30 21.27 -5.76
C ALA A 332 -16.77 20.60 -7.04
N GLU A 333 -15.44 20.56 -7.22
CA GLU A 333 -14.79 19.86 -8.34
C GLU A 333 -15.14 18.36 -8.36
N LEU A 334 -15.13 17.70 -7.19
CA LEU A 334 -15.44 16.27 -7.08
C LEU A 334 -16.94 15.96 -7.23
N MET A 335 -17.83 16.85 -6.79
CA MET A 335 -19.28 16.69 -6.95
C MET A 335 -19.75 16.96 -8.38
N SER A 336 -19.08 17.88 -9.08
CA SER A 336 -19.40 18.22 -10.46
C SER A 336 -18.85 17.21 -11.46
N ASP A 337 -17.80 16.46 -11.10
CA ASP A 337 -17.28 15.38 -11.92
C ASP A 337 -18.24 14.18 -11.93
N GLY A 338 -19.05 14.10 -12.98
CA GLY A 338 -20.04 13.05 -13.17
C GLY A 338 -21.34 13.25 -12.40
N GLY A 339 -21.59 14.44 -11.84
CA GLY A 339 -22.79 14.71 -11.06
C GLY A 339 -23.21 16.18 -11.01
N ASP A 340 -24.09 16.46 -10.06
CA ASP A 340 -24.70 17.78 -9.86
C ASP A 340 -24.00 18.55 -8.74
N GLY A 341 -23.25 19.59 -9.12
CA GLY A 341 -22.52 20.46 -8.20
C GLY A 341 -23.41 21.27 -7.26
N THR A 342 -24.69 21.46 -7.57
CA THR A 342 -25.60 22.28 -6.76
C THR A 342 -25.94 21.64 -5.41
N GLN A 343 -25.88 20.32 -5.30
CA GLN A 343 -26.17 19.59 -4.05
C GLN A 343 -25.25 20.02 -2.90
N LEU A 344 -24.00 20.38 -3.21
CA LEU A 344 -23.05 20.86 -2.21
C LEU A 344 -23.47 22.22 -1.67
N ASP A 345 -23.84 23.15 -2.55
CA ASP A 345 -24.27 24.50 -2.17
C ASP A 345 -25.57 24.46 -1.35
N GLU A 346 -26.54 23.64 -1.76
CA GLU A 346 -27.78 23.41 -1.02
C GLU A 346 -27.50 22.86 0.38
N ALA A 347 -26.59 21.89 0.49
CA ALA A 347 -26.22 21.32 1.78
C ALA A 347 -25.46 22.33 2.66
N LEU A 348 -24.60 23.17 2.08
CA LEU A 348 -23.88 24.23 2.78
C LEU A 348 -24.78 25.38 3.20
N ALA A 349 -25.91 25.61 2.54
CA ALA A 349 -26.89 26.63 2.94
C ALA A 349 -27.61 26.27 4.24
N GLN A 350 -27.64 24.98 4.60
CA GLN A 350 -28.28 24.49 5.81
C GLN A 350 -27.28 24.34 6.97
N ALA A 351 -27.80 24.27 8.19
CA ALA A 351 -27.00 24.10 9.41
C ALA A 351 -26.86 22.62 9.84
N ASP A 352 -27.68 21.72 9.30
CA ASP A 352 -27.67 20.30 9.62
C ASP A 352 -26.47 19.57 8.99
N THR A 353 -26.08 18.46 9.60
CA THR A 353 -25.07 17.56 9.05
C THR A 353 -25.67 16.75 7.91
N ARG A 354 -25.04 16.78 6.74
CA ARG A 354 -25.44 15.97 5.57
C ARG A 354 -24.26 15.20 5.02
N THR A 355 -24.50 13.97 4.57
CA THR A 355 -23.51 13.17 3.85
C THR A 355 -23.94 13.07 2.40
N LEU A 356 -23.11 13.56 1.49
CA LEU A 356 -23.32 13.45 0.04
C LEU A 356 -22.38 12.39 -0.50
N GLN A 357 -22.90 11.49 -1.33
CA GLN A 357 -22.05 10.52 -2.05
C GLN A 357 -21.38 11.23 -3.22
N LEU A 358 -20.09 10.96 -3.44
CA LEU A 358 -19.41 11.46 -4.62
C LEU A 358 -19.89 10.65 -5.85
N PRO A 359 -20.22 11.29 -6.98
CA PRO A 359 -20.68 10.58 -8.19
C PRO A 359 -19.64 9.60 -8.71
N LYS A 360 -18.36 9.97 -8.59
CA LYS A 360 -17.21 9.18 -8.98
C LYS A 360 -16.31 8.93 -7.76
N ARG A 361 -15.90 7.68 -7.58
CA ARG A 361 -14.89 7.30 -6.59
C ARG A 361 -13.50 7.66 -7.10
N THR A 362 -13.00 8.79 -6.66
CA THR A 362 -11.66 9.27 -7.03
C THR A 362 -10.61 8.60 -6.15
N ASN A 363 -9.58 8.01 -6.75
CA ASN A 363 -8.45 7.44 -6.00
C ASN A 363 -7.72 8.54 -5.23
N VAL A 364 -7.22 8.23 -4.04
CA VAL A 364 -6.48 9.17 -3.20
C VAL A 364 -5.20 8.52 -2.72
N TYR A 365 -4.07 9.13 -3.06
CA TYR A 365 -2.74 8.70 -2.64
C TYR A 365 -2.15 9.73 -1.69
N LEU A 366 -1.92 9.33 -0.44
CA LEU A 366 -1.10 10.07 0.50
C LEU A 366 0.30 9.48 0.46
N VAL A 367 1.24 10.31 0.07
CA VAL A 367 2.61 9.88 -0.22
C VAL A 367 3.62 10.79 0.43
N TYR A 368 4.89 10.40 0.32
CA TYR A 368 5.99 11.12 0.94
C TYR A 368 7.19 11.07 0.01
N PHE A 369 7.31 12.08 -0.86
CA PHE A 369 8.46 12.21 -1.74
C PHE A 369 9.17 13.52 -1.43
N THR A 370 10.42 13.41 -0.98
CA THR A 370 11.31 14.55 -0.67
C THR A 370 12.06 15.05 -1.91
N LEU A 371 11.94 14.32 -3.02
CA LEU A 371 12.36 14.71 -4.35
C LEU A 371 11.29 14.20 -5.33
N ASP A 372 10.62 15.11 -6.02
CA ASP A 372 9.49 14.81 -6.89
C ASP A 372 9.45 15.79 -8.07
N GLN A 373 8.72 15.46 -9.15
CA GLN A 373 8.53 16.40 -10.24
C GLN A 373 7.48 17.46 -9.90
N ASP A 374 7.71 18.70 -10.33
CA ASP A 374 6.69 19.74 -10.33
C ASP A 374 5.80 19.69 -11.58
N GLU A 375 4.92 20.68 -11.71
CA GLU A 375 3.96 20.81 -12.83
C GLU A 375 4.65 21.01 -14.20
N LYS A 376 5.94 21.38 -14.21
CA LYS A 376 6.75 21.53 -15.43
C LYS A 376 7.56 20.27 -15.76
N GLY A 377 7.56 19.29 -14.86
CA GLY A 377 8.37 18.08 -14.96
C GLY A 377 9.78 18.22 -14.37
N ASP A 378 10.10 19.35 -13.74
CA ASP A 378 11.41 19.57 -13.12
C ASP A 378 11.47 18.89 -11.74
N LEU A 379 12.59 18.26 -11.41
CA LEU A 379 12.77 17.67 -10.07
C LEU A 379 12.94 18.77 -9.02
N VAL A 380 12.06 18.77 -8.03
CA VAL A 380 12.05 19.71 -6.91
C VAL A 380 12.29 18.96 -5.60
N SER A 381 13.20 19.51 -4.80
CA SER A 381 13.50 18.99 -3.45
C SER A 381 12.58 19.63 -2.42
N TYR A 382 12.07 18.82 -1.51
CA TYR A 382 11.28 19.24 -0.35
C TYR A 382 12.02 18.92 0.95
N GLY A 383 11.54 19.50 2.06
CA GLY A 383 12.02 19.14 3.39
C GLY A 383 11.67 17.70 3.75
N ASP A 384 12.34 17.16 4.77
CA ASP A 384 12.05 15.82 5.31
C ASP A 384 11.42 15.94 6.72
N PRO A 385 10.16 16.41 6.84
CA PRO A 385 9.57 16.78 8.14
C PRO A 385 9.51 15.62 9.14
N TYR A 386 9.51 14.37 8.67
CA TYR A 386 9.49 13.18 9.51
C TYR A 386 10.83 12.43 9.56
N GLY A 387 11.90 12.94 8.93
CA GLY A 387 13.21 12.30 8.92
C GLY A 387 13.20 10.91 8.30
N ARG A 388 12.40 10.69 7.26
CA ARG A 388 12.17 9.38 6.64
C ARG A 388 13.25 9.02 5.61
N ASP A 389 13.97 9.98 5.04
CA ASP A 389 15.01 9.69 4.03
C ASP A 389 16.13 8.84 4.63
N ALA A 390 16.70 9.30 5.74
CA ALA A 390 17.74 8.56 6.47
C ALA A 390 17.27 7.17 6.94
N GLN A 391 16.01 7.06 7.35
CA GLN A 391 15.41 5.79 7.77
C GLN A 391 15.24 4.78 6.62
N VAL A 392 14.95 5.27 5.41
CA VAL A 392 14.87 4.42 4.21
C VAL A 392 16.27 3.98 3.80
N ILE A 393 17.23 4.90 3.77
CA ILE A 393 18.61 4.61 3.35
C ILE A 393 19.29 3.64 4.31
N ALA A 394 19.13 3.82 5.62
CA ALA A 394 19.65 2.88 6.61
C ALA A 394 19.12 1.45 6.42
N ARG A 395 17.86 1.29 5.98
CA ARG A 395 17.27 -0.01 5.68
C ARG A 395 17.69 -0.55 4.30
N LEU A 396 17.86 0.34 3.32
CA LEU A 396 18.30 -0.01 1.97
C LEU A 396 19.74 -0.52 1.97
N ASP A 397 20.62 0.16 2.70
CA ASP A 397 22.03 -0.19 2.86
C ASP A 397 22.28 -1.23 3.96
N GLY A 398 21.27 -1.45 4.81
CA GLY A 398 21.29 -2.47 5.85
C GLY A 398 21.29 -3.90 5.30
N ARG A 399 21.34 -4.86 6.23
CA ARG A 399 21.16 -6.27 5.89
C ARG A 399 19.70 -6.50 5.43
N PRO A 400 19.46 -7.29 4.37
CA PRO A 400 18.12 -7.61 3.92
C PRO A 400 17.27 -8.15 5.08
N VAL A 401 16.10 -7.54 5.34
CA VAL A 401 15.24 -7.90 6.49
C VAL A 401 14.40 -9.15 6.23
N ARG A 402 14.43 -9.71 5.01
CA ARG A 402 13.85 -11.01 4.68
C ARG A 402 14.90 -11.90 4.04
N ASP A 403 15.73 -12.51 4.87
CA ASP A 403 16.34 -13.78 4.52
C ASP A 403 15.96 -14.84 5.55
N THR A 404 14.83 -15.51 5.32
CA THR A 404 14.63 -16.88 5.82
C THR A 404 15.32 -17.90 4.93
N ARG A 405 16.10 -17.47 3.93
CA ARG A 405 17.03 -18.33 3.19
C ARG A 405 18.39 -18.15 3.87
N ALA A 406 19.18 -19.21 3.88
CA ALA A 406 20.50 -19.18 4.50
C ALA A 406 21.33 -18.03 3.89
N PRO A 407 22.28 -17.44 4.66
CA PRO A 407 23.24 -16.50 4.10
C PRO A 407 23.78 -17.07 2.79
N LEU A 408 24.06 -16.21 1.80
CA LEU A 408 24.83 -16.57 0.61
C LEU A 408 26.24 -17.02 1.05
N GLN A 409 26.35 -18.23 1.57
CA GLN A 409 27.61 -18.82 2.00
C GLN A 409 28.35 -19.25 0.75
N VAL A 410 29.53 -18.67 0.58
CA VAL A 410 30.56 -19.24 -0.27
C VAL A 410 30.92 -20.58 0.38
N ALA A 411 30.56 -21.69 -0.27
CA ALA A 411 31.12 -22.98 0.10
C ALA A 411 32.64 -22.84 0.00
N SER A 412 33.31 -22.82 1.16
CA SER A 412 34.75 -22.80 1.25
C SER A 412 35.22 -24.24 1.09
N ASN A 413 35.77 -24.53 -0.10
CA ASN A 413 36.46 -25.74 -0.57
C ASN A 413 35.70 -27.07 -0.50
#